data_AF-A0A0F9LT50-F1
#
_entry.id   AF-A0A0F9LT50-F1
#
_cell.length_a   1.000
_cell.length_b   1.000
_cell.length_c   1.000
_cell.angle_alpha   90.00
_cell.angle_beta   90.00
_cell.angle_gamma   90.00
#
_symmetry.space_group_name_H-M   'P 1'
#
loop_
_entity.id
_entity.type
_entity.pdbx_description
1 polymer ?
#
loop_
_entity_poly.entity_id
_entity_poly.type
_entity_poly.pdbx_seq_one_letter_code
_entity_poly.pdbx_strand_id
1 'polypeptide(L)'
;ALDVIKDGSLVGGGIEVPTVGRRVHWQSFYNMCKGIIEPIVGRGGFVNERCGQHFHVLAGYFKKNVHHRISELEQPLPEIVLANFHQLNRRYELSMFWIMSGGENIENLTRWSRFRQSIYQYSALRNKMERIQKELATNIACMGGTSQNGKYASVAYHFCDFTPTGDVETFHIENRIADGCLSPAVITAWAMLCYAMVMKAVRLSQYGVMEVGDQEFTNQTKEAMPHLIDGGRRGWDGSRHADTSGIGTSIPFLRETSRELVQLLKPELYNMGPAFNILMDLAERPCSIRRSEGDSWDKIEDDLYGPYAKEESQHDYVSEEEVRELIDLAGIVECDDVCTWVEEVAANLGQNLQQVEGTVESLLSSRRYRWSEAIGSLITT
;
A
#
# COMPACT_ATOMS: atom_id res chain seq x y z
N ALA A 1 10.02 14.98 -12.19
CA ALA A 1 9.50 14.25 -13.36
C ALA A 1 9.18 12.83 -12.91
N LEU A 2 7.97 12.31 -13.20
CA LEU A 2 7.64 10.91 -12.95
C LEU A 2 8.55 10.04 -13.82
N ASP A 3 9.22 9.06 -13.21
CA ASP A 3 9.96 8.06 -13.98
C ASP A 3 8.94 7.12 -14.63
N VAL A 4 9.10 6.84 -15.92
CA VAL A 4 8.17 6.02 -16.70
C VAL A 4 9.01 4.92 -17.33
N ILE A 5 8.89 3.71 -16.78
CA ILE A 5 9.74 2.58 -17.14
C ILE A 5 8.94 1.61 -18.01
N LYS A 6 9.59 1.04 -19.04
CA LYS A 6 9.02 -0.09 -19.78
C LYS A 6 9.22 -1.36 -18.95
N ASP A 7 8.13 -1.99 -18.54
CA ASP A 7 8.16 -3.18 -17.68
C ASP A 7 8.44 -4.50 -18.44
N GLY A 8 8.44 -4.43 -19.78
CA GLY A 8 8.65 -5.58 -20.67
C GLY A 8 7.56 -6.65 -20.61
N SER A 9 6.42 -6.39 -19.93
CA SER A 9 5.40 -7.41 -19.63
C SER A 9 4.46 -7.74 -20.79
N LEU A 10 4.49 -6.93 -21.87
CA LEU A 10 3.66 -7.07 -23.07
C LEU A 10 4.47 -6.91 -24.36
N VAL A 11 4.11 -7.69 -25.38
CA VAL A 11 4.57 -7.50 -26.77
C VAL A 11 3.92 -6.22 -27.30
N GLY A 12 4.62 -5.09 -27.16
CA GLY A 12 4.10 -3.72 -27.39
C GLY A 12 4.44 -2.73 -26.27
N GLY A 13 4.84 -3.25 -25.10
CA GLY A 13 5.23 -2.49 -23.90
C GLY A 13 4.09 -2.32 -22.89
N GLY A 14 4.32 -2.76 -21.65
CA GLY A 14 3.61 -2.23 -20.49
C GLY A 14 4.40 -1.06 -19.91
N ILE A 15 3.70 -0.18 -19.18
CA ILE A 15 4.29 0.99 -18.54
C ILE A 15 4.18 0.79 -17.03
N GLU A 16 5.30 0.89 -16.33
CA GLU A 16 5.36 0.96 -14.88
C GLU A 16 5.68 2.40 -14.48
N VAL A 17 4.84 2.96 -13.60
CA VAL A 17 5.02 4.30 -13.02
C VAL A 17 5.37 4.12 -11.55
N PRO A 18 6.66 4.02 -11.18
CA PRO A 18 7.06 3.94 -9.79
C PRO A 18 6.77 5.26 -9.08
N THR A 19 6.07 5.18 -7.95
CA THR A 19 5.85 6.31 -7.04
C THR A 19 6.60 6.09 -5.74
N VAL A 20 7.18 7.15 -5.22
CA VAL A 20 7.97 7.12 -4.00
C VAL A 20 7.44 8.18 -3.03
N GLY A 21 6.87 7.73 -1.91
CA GLY A 21 6.52 8.60 -0.80
C GLY A 21 7.52 8.45 0.34
N ARG A 22 8.01 9.56 0.90
CA ARG A 22 8.88 9.55 2.09
C ARG A 22 8.11 9.35 3.40
N ARG A 23 6.80 9.64 3.40
CA ARG A 23 5.91 9.58 4.56
C ARG A 23 4.61 8.88 4.22
N VAL A 24 4.03 8.25 5.23
CA VAL A 24 2.71 7.65 5.17
C VAL A 24 1.71 8.74 5.53
N HIS A 25 1.26 9.48 4.51
CA HIS A 25 0.28 10.55 4.66
C HIS A 25 -0.81 10.38 3.62
N TRP A 26 -2.07 10.37 4.07
CA TRP A 26 -3.23 10.12 3.21
C TRP A 26 -3.26 11.09 2.03
N GLN A 27 -3.29 12.39 2.30
CA GLN A 27 -3.55 13.38 1.26
C GLN A 27 -2.44 13.44 0.22
N SER A 28 -1.18 13.37 0.66
CA SER A 28 -0.05 13.40 -0.27
C SER A 28 -0.05 12.18 -1.20
N PHE A 29 -0.38 10.99 -0.66
CA PHE A 29 -0.43 9.77 -1.46
C PHE A 29 -1.67 9.75 -2.37
N TYR A 30 -2.82 10.22 -1.88
CA TYR A 30 -4.04 10.38 -2.66
C TYR A 30 -3.83 11.31 -3.86
N ASN A 31 -3.30 12.52 -3.63
CA ASN A 31 -3.03 13.50 -4.67
C ASN A 31 -2.02 12.98 -5.69
N MET A 32 -1.00 12.24 -5.24
CA MET A 32 -0.05 11.58 -6.13
C MET A 32 -0.72 10.53 -7.02
N CYS A 33 -1.55 9.64 -6.45
CA CYS A 33 -2.30 8.65 -7.22
C CYS A 33 -3.25 9.32 -8.21
N LYS A 34 -4.00 10.33 -7.76
CA LYS A 34 -4.93 11.11 -8.59
C LYS A 34 -4.22 11.79 -9.76
N GLY A 35 -3.11 12.48 -9.49
CA GLY A 35 -2.29 13.15 -10.51
C GLY A 35 -1.67 12.21 -11.55
N ILE A 36 -1.59 10.90 -11.27
CA ILE A 36 -1.15 9.88 -12.22
C ILE A 36 -2.34 9.30 -12.99
N ILE A 37 -3.41 8.95 -12.27
CA ILE A 37 -4.56 8.23 -12.81
C ILE A 37 -5.40 9.11 -13.73
N GLU A 38 -5.73 10.34 -13.32
CA GLU A 38 -6.60 11.22 -14.10
C GLU A 38 -6.05 11.52 -15.49
N PRO A 39 -4.75 11.85 -15.69
CA PRO A 39 -4.21 12.04 -17.02
C PRO A 39 -4.18 10.76 -17.87
N ILE A 40 -4.04 9.58 -17.25
CA ILE A 40 -4.07 8.30 -17.96
C ILE A 40 -5.50 8.03 -18.45
N VAL A 41 -6.50 8.13 -17.57
CA VAL A 41 -7.91 7.90 -17.89
C VAL A 41 -8.41 8.95 -18.89
N GLY A 42 -8.06 10.22 -18.71
CA GLY A 42 -8.41 11.31 -19.63
C GLY A 42 -7.84 11.14 -21.05
N ARG A 43 -6.85 10.27 -21.23
CA ARG A 43 -6.28 9.89 -22.54
C ARG A 43 -6.76 8.51 -23.04
N GLY A 44 -7.77 7.93 -22.40
CA GLY A 44 -8.36 6.64 -22.77
C GLY A 44 -7.66 5.42 -22.18
N GLY A 45 -6.82 5.60 -21.16
CA GLY A 45 -6.24 4.49 -20.41
C GLY A 45 -7.31 3.73 -19.62
N PHE A 46 -7.15 2.41 -19.52
CA PHE A 46 -8.07 1.52 -18.82
C PHE A 46 -7.31 0.39 -18.12
N VAL A 47 -7.96 -0.28 -17.17
CA VAL A 47 -7.43 -1.47 -16.49
C VAL A 47 -8.08 -2.74 -17.01
N ASN A 48 -7.30 -3.82 -17.08
CA ASN A 48 -7.79 -5.17 -17.43
C ASN A 48 -7.07 -6.24 -16.59
N GLU A 49 -7.25 -7.52 -16.92
CA GLU A 49 -6.70 -8.67 -16.20
C GLU A 49 -5.17 -8.73 -16.16
N ARG A 50 -4.50 -7.88 -16.93
CA ARG A 50 -3.04 -7.81 -16.98
C ARG A 50 -2.48 -6.75 -16.05
N CYS A 51 -3.31 -5.80 -15.62
CA CYS A 51 -2.95 -4.75 -14.69
C CYS A 51 -2.91 -5.30 -13.26
N GLY A 52 -1.81 -5.08 -12.56
CA GLY A 52 -1.68 -5.32 -11.13
C GLY A 52 -0.96 -4.15 -10.49
N GLN A 53 -1.13 -4.01 -9.19
CA GLN A 53 -0.45 -2.99 -8.41
C GLN A 53 0.50 -3.67 -7.42
N HIS A 54 1.71 -3.12 -7.29
CA HIS A 54 2.69 -3.58 -6.32
C HIS A 54 2.91 -2.48 -5.29
N PHE A 55 2.85 -2.86 -4.02
CA PHE A 55 3.02 -1.92 -2.92
C PHE A 55 4.25 -2.31 -2.12
N HIS A 56 5.21 -1.40 -2.07
CA HIS A 56 6.45 -1.63 -1.37
C HIS A 56 6.47 -0.85 -0.06
N VAL A 57 6.90 -1.51 1.01
CA VAL A 57 7.30 -0.85 2.25
C VAL A 57 8.77 -1.17 2.46
N LEU A 58 9.57 -0.12 2.59
CA LEU A 58 11.03 -0.19 2.62
C LEU A 58 11.58 0.85 3.59
N ALA A 59 12.72 0.55 4.20
CA ALA A 59 13.39 1.45 5.13
C ALA A 59 14.30 2.46 4.42
N GLY A 60 14.91 2.07 3.29
CA GLY A 60 15.74 2.95 2.47
C GLY A 60 15.57 2.71 0.97
N TYR A 61 16.05 3.68 0.18
CA TYR A 61 15.96 3.66 -1.28
C TYR A 61 17.26 3.19 -1.95
N PHE A 62 18.17 2.56 -1.21
CA PHE A 62 19.48 2.26 -1.74
C PHE A 62 19.39 1.07 -2.69
N LYS A 63 19.62 1.32 -3.99
CA LYS A 63 19.76 0.23 -4.96
C LYS A 63 20.93 -0.65 -4.52
N LYS A 64 20.69 -1.97 -4.45
CA LYS A 64 21.60 -3.05 -4.02
C LYS A 64 23.04 -2.99 -4.58
N ASN A 65 23.29 -2.21 -5.63
CA ASN A 65 24.55 -2.12 -6.37
C ASN A 65 25.34 -0.81 -6.19
N VAL A 66 24.87 0.18 -5.41
CA VAL A 66 25.55 1.48 -5.34
C VAL A 66 26.34 1.66 -4.04
N HIS A 67 25.87 1.13 -2.91
CA HIS A 67 26.52 1.34 -1.61
C HIS A 67 26.42 0.14 -0.67
N HIS A 68 27.29 -0.86 -0.83
CA HIS A 68 27.42 -2.01 0.11
C HIS A 68 27.92 -1.64 1.53
N ARG A 69 27.88 -0.35 1.92
CA ARG A 69 28.45 0.15 3.17
C ARG A 69 27.50 1.05 3.97
N ILE A 70 26.29 1.30 3.46
CA ILE A 70 25.29 2.10 4.17
C ILE A 70 24.19 1.14 4.57
N SER A 71 24.07 0.91 5.88
CA SER A 71 22.93 0.19 6.45
C SER A 71 21.70 1.10 6.33
N GLU A 72 20.61 0.60 5.73
CA GLU A 72 19.35 1.38 5.62
C GLU A 72 18.71 1.60 7.00
N LEU A 73 18.99 0.70 7.93
CA LEU A 73 18.55 0.75 9.30
C LEU A 73 19.74 1.12 10.19
N GLU A 74 19.52 1.96 11.21
CA GLU A 74 20.57 2.24 12.22
C GLU A 74 21.05 0.98 12.94
N GLN A 75 20.17 -0.02 13.04
CA GLN A 75 20.45 -1.36 13.57
C GLN A 75 19.59 -2.40 12.83
N PRO A 76 20.04 -3.66 12.68
CA PRO A 76 19.23 -4.71 12.10
C PRO A 76 17.87 -4.86 12.79
N LEU A 77 16.81 -5.00 12.01
CA LEU A 77 15.46 -5.24 12.52
C LEU A 77 15.34 -6.70 12.97
N PRO A 78 14.86 -6.99 14.19
CA PRO A 78 14.71 -8.36 14.66
C PRO A 78 13.87 -9.23 13.71
N GLU A 79 14.34 -10.44 13.40
CA GLU A 79 13.71 -11.36 12.44
C GLU A 79 12.20 -11.58 12.72
N ILE A 80 11.84 -11.61 14.01
CA ILE A 80 10.47 -11.81 14.49
C ILE A 80 9.47 -10.77 13.93
N VAL A 81 9.93 -9.56 13.59
CA VAL A 81 9.06 -8.54 12.98
C VAL A 81 8.66 -8.97 11.57
N LEU A 82 9.63 -9.40 10.76
CA LEU A 82 9.35 -9.90 9.42
C LEU A 82 8.57 -11.23 9.46
N ALA A 83 8.83 -12.09 10.45
CA ALA A 83 8.05 -13.30 10.70
C ALA A 83 6.58 -12.99 10.99
N ASN A 84 6.28 -12.03 11.88
CA ASN A 84 4.91 -11.64 12.16
C ASN A 84 4.22 -10.95 10.99
N PHE A 85 4.95 -10.13 10.23
CA PHE A 85 4.42 -9.56 8.99
C PHE A 85 4.05 -10.67 7.99
N HIS A 86 4.92 -11.67 7.83
CA HIS A 86 4.64 -12.84 7.01
C HIS A 86 3.42 -13.63 7.49
N GLN A 87 3.30 -13.88 8.80
CA GLN A 87 2.14 -14.58 9.37
C GLN A 87 0.83 -13.79 9.20
N LEU A 88 0.85 -12.47 9.33
CA LEU A 88 -0.30 -11.60 9.02
C LEU A 88 -0.72 -11.75 7.55
N ASN A 89 0.24 -11.73 6.62
CA ASN A 89 -0.05 -11.95 5.21
C ASN A 89 -0.65 -13.33 4.95
N ARG A 90 -0.16 -14.38 5.62
CA ARG A 90 -0.72 -15.74 5.50
C ARG A 90 -2.13 -15.86 6.07
N ARG A 91 -2.37 -15.28 7.25
CA ARG A 91 -3.68 -15.30 7.92
C ARG A 91 -4.74 -14.61 7.09
N TYR A 92 -4.42 -13.45 6.54
CA TYR A 92 -5.41 -12.63 5.85
C TYR A 92 -5.21 -12.56 4.34
N GLU A 93 -4.56 -13.57 3.74
CA GLU A 93 -4.24 -13.57 2.31
C GLU A 93 -5.49 -13.47 1.43
N LEU A 94 -6.50 -14.30 1.70
CA LEU A 94 -7.76 -14.27 0.96
C LEU A 94 -8.55 -13.00 1.21
N SER A 95 -8.50 -12.47 2.44
CA SER A 95 -9.12 -11.19 2.79
C SER A 95 -8.51 -10.04 1.99
N MET A 96 -7.19 -10.05 1.84
CA MET A 96 -6.46 -9.10 1.02
C MET A 96 -6.80 -9.22 -0.47
N PHE A 97 -6.90 -10.45 -1.01
CA PHE A 97 -7.37 -10.69 -2.38
C PHE A 97 -8.81 -10.20 -2.59
N TRP A 98 -9.68 -10.38 -1.59
CA TRP A 98 -11.06 -9.92 -1.63
C TRP A 98 -11.13 -8.38 -1.64
N ILE A 99 -10.49 -7.71 -0.68
CA ILE A 99 -10.47 -6.24 -0.58
C ILE A 99 -9.98 -5.58 -1.88
N MET A 100 -8.90 -6.10 -2.48
CA MET A 100 -8.27 -5.54 -3.69
C MET A 100 -8.67 -6.23 -4.99
N SER A 101 -9.81 -6.93 -4.99
CA SER A 101 -10.37 -7.50 -6.21
C SER A 101 -10.89 -6.38 -7.12
N GLY A 102 -10.48 -6.39 -8.40
CA GLY A 102 -10.76 -5.31 -9.36
C GLY A 102 -11.49 -5.72 -10.65
N GLY A 103 -11.89 -6.99 -10.76
CA GLY A 103 -12.62 -7.53 -11.92
C GLY A 103 -13.97 -6.87 -12.16
N GLU A 104 -14.59 -7.13 -13.31
CA GLU A 104 -15.86 -6.47 -13.69
C GLU A 104 -17.03 -7.44 -13.88
N ASN A 105 -16.80 -8.72 -13.66
CA ASN A 105 -17.81 -9.76 -13.80
C ASN A 105 -17.74 -10.69 -12.58
N ILE A 106 -18.89 -11.12 -12.07
CA ILE A 106 -19.01 -12.02 -10.92
C ILE A 106 -18.29 -13.35 -11.12
N GLU A 107 -18.12 -13.79 -12.38
CA GLU A 107 -17.38 -14.99 -12.76
C GLU A 107 -15.87 -14.74 -12.90
N ASN A 108 -15.42 -13.48 -12.83
CA ASN A 108 -14.02 -13.08 -13.01
C ASN A 108 -13.62 -11.92 -12.07
N LEU A 109 -13.89 -12.04 -10.76
CA LEU A 109 -13.69 -10.95 -9.79
C LEU A 109 -12.22 -10.58 -9.58
N THR A 110 -11.30 -11.52 -9.79
CA THR A 110 -9.87 -11.30 -9.50
C THR A 110 -8.95 -11.82 -10.61
N ARG A 111 -7.65 -11.52 -10.53
CA ARG A 111 -6.63 -12.14 -11.37
C ARG A 111 -6.22 -13.54 -10.89
N TRP A 112 -5.85 -14.39 -11.83
CA TRP A 112 -5.45 -15.77 -11.59
C TRP A 112 -4.19 -15.88 -10.71
N SER A 113 -4.22 -16.84 -9.79
CA SER A 113 -3.19 -17.22 -8.84
C SER A 113 -1.82 -17.44 -9.48
N ARG A 114 -1.70 -17.86 -10.75
CA ARG A 114 -0.38 -17.99 -11.40
C ARG A 114 0.43 -16.70 -11.41
N PHE A 115 -0.24 -15.55 -11.42
CA PHE A 115 0.40 -14.23 -11.41
C PHE A 115 0.45 -13.61 -9.99
N ARG A 116 -0.11 -14.29 -8.98
CA ARG A 116 -0.27 -13.87 -7.58
C ARG A 116 -0.36 -15.12 -6.66
N GLN A 117 0.66 -15.95 -6.68
CA GLN A 117 0.68 -17.27 -6.04
C GLN A 117 0.69 -17.15 -4.51
N SER A 118 -0.16 -17.96 -3.89
CA SER A 118 -0.33 -17.98 -2.45
C SER A 118 0.96 -18.37 -1.72
N ILE A 119 1.21 -17.70 -0.60
CA ILE A 119 2.30 -18.01 0.32
C ILE A 119 1.86 -18.85 1.52
N TYR A 120 0.59 -19.27 1.57
CA TYR A 120 -0.04 -19.89 2.73
C TYR A 120 0.73 -21.09 3.29
N GLN A 121 1.41 -21.87 2.45
CA GLN A 121 2.18 -23.06 2.84
C GLN A 121 3.52 -22.79 3.54
N TYR A 122 4.09 -21.59 3.42
CA TYR A 122 5.41 -21.27 3.98
C TYR A 122 5.24 -20.71 5.39
N SER A 123 5.66 -21.41 6.45
CA SER A 123 5.36 -20.98 7.83
C SER A 123 6.58 -20.43 8.57
N ALA A 124 6.46 -19.20 9.09
CA ALA A 124 7.48 -18.60 9.95
C ALA A 124 7.53 -19.19 11.37
N LEU A 125 6.54 -20.01 11.75
CA LEU A 125 6.62 -20.81 12.99
C LEU A 125 7.60 -21.98 12.87
N ARG A 126 7.87 -22.44 11.64
CA ARG A 126 8.67 -23.64 11.37
C ARG A 126 10.00 -23.34 10.71
N ASN A 127 10.12 -22.16 10.11
CA ASN A 127 11.28 -21.77 9.31
C ASN A 127 11.65 -20.33 9.60
N LYS A 128 12.96 -20.04 9.51
CA LYS A 128 13.48 -18.69 9.48
C LYS A 128 13.04 -17.94 8.21
N MET A 129 12.93 -16.62 8.29
CA MET A 129 12.55 -15.76 7.16
C MET A 129 13.54 -15.83 5.99
N GLU A 130 14.84 -15.96 6.26
CA GLU A 130 15.85 -16.19 5.20
C GLU A 130 15.56 -17.46 4.40
N ARG A 131 15.14 -18.53 5.08
CA ARG A 131 14.76 -19.78 4.44
C ARG A 131 13.46 -19.62 3.64
N ILE A 132 12.46 -18.94 4.21
CA ILE A 132 11.20 -18.66 3.52
C ILE A 132 11.45 -17.84 2.25
N GLN A 133 12.29 -16.80 2.31
CA GLN A 133 12.69 -16.02 1.14
C GLN A 133 13.27 -16.91 0.03
N LYS A 134 14.18 -17.82 0.37
CA LYS A 134 14.78 -18.77 -0.58
C LYS A 134 13.77 -19.77 -1.13
N GLU A 135 12.87 -20.28 -0.29
CA GLU A 135 11.80 -21.20 -0.70
C GLU A 135 10.80 -20.51 -1.63
N LEU A 136 10.42 -19.26 -1.37
CA LEU A 136 9.57 -18.48 -2.26
C LEU A 136 10.25 -18.23 -3.61
N ALA A 137 11.52 -17.84 -3.60
CA ALA A 137 12.29 -17.67 -4.84
C ALA A 137 12.34 -18.97 -5.66
N THR A 138 12.53 -20.11 -5.01
CA THR A 138 12.73 -21.40 -5.71
C THR A 138 11.42 -22.02 -6.18
N ASN A 139 10.37 -21.96 -5.35
CA ASN A 139 9.17 -22.79 -5.54
C ASN A 139 8.01 -22.07 -6.25
N ILE A 140 8.03 -20.73 -6.28
CA ILE A 140 7.00 -19.95 -6.99
C ILE A 140 7.36 -19.88 -8.47
N ALA A 141 6.52 -20.49 -9.31
CA ALA A 141 6.74 -20.57 -10.74
C ALA A 141 6.72 -19.18 -11.40
N CYS A 142 7.54 -18.94 -12.42
CA CYS A 142 7.54 -17.70 -13.21
C CYS A 142 7.60 -17.98 -14.73
N MET A 143 7.20 -17.01 -15.55
CA MET A 143 7.41 -17.06 -17.01
C MET A 143 8.85 -16.65 -17.33
N GLY A 144 9.56 -17.43 -18.15
CA GLY A 144 10.80 -16.97 -18.80
C GLY A 144 12.13 -17.40 -18.18
N GLY A 145 12.15 -18.38 -17.27
CA GLY A 145 13.40 -18.94 -16.70
C GLY A 145 13.82 -18.31 -15.36
N THR A 146 15.02 -18.65 -14.88
CA THR A 146 15.46 -18.45 -13.48
C THR A 146 15.68 -16.99 -13.04
N SER A 147 15.66 -16.02 -13.96
CA SER A 147 15.97 -14.61 -13.66
C SER A 147 14.83 -13.85 -12.97
N GLN A 148 13.63 -14.45 -12.81
CA GLN A 148 12.47 -13.87 -12.12
C GLN A 148 11.82 -14.82 -11.09
N ASN A 149 12.63 -15.73 -10.56
CA ASN A 149 12.28 -16.67 -9.49
C ASN A 149 11.61 -15.96 -8.29
N GLY A 150 10.43 -16.42 -7.86
CA GLY A 150 9.69 -15.81 -6.76
C GLY A 150 8.79 -14.62 -7.11
N LYS A 151 8.88 -14.07 -8.33
CA LYS A 151 8.19 -12.82 -8.70
C LYS A 151 6.67 -12.87 -8.49
N TYR A 152 6.04 -14.01 -8.72
CA TYR A 152 4.58 -14.09 -8.60
C TYR A 152 4.10 -14.40 -7.18
N ALA A 153 4.95 -14.42 -6.15
CA ALA A 153 4.47 -14.57 -4.79
C ALA A 153 3.53 -13.40 -4.43
N SER A 154 2.44 -13.68 -3.72
CA SER A 154 1.49 -12.66 -3.24
C SER A 154 2.17 -11.59 -2.36
N VAL A 155 3.24 -11.98 -1.66
CA VAL A 155 4.20 -11.08 -1.03
C VAL A 155 5.62 -11.57 -1.29
N ALA A 156 6.49 -10.66 -1.72
CA ALA A 156 7.88 -10.95 -2.05
C ALA A 156 8.85 -10.24 -1.09
N TYR A 157 9.95 -10.92 -0.84
CA TYR A 157 11.05 -10.47 0.03
C TYR A 157 12.37 -10.39 -0.73
N HIS A 158 12.35 -10.31 -2.07
CA HIS A 158 13.55 -10.45 -2.92
C HIS A 158 14.69 -9.49 -2.55
N PHE A 159 14.33 -8.31 -2.06
CA PHE A 159 15.25 -7.25 -1.70
C PHE A 159 15.61 -7.22 -0.21
N CYS A 160 14.99 -8.08 0.62
CA CYS A 160 15.43 -8.23 2.00
C CYS A 160 16.81 -8.90 2.07
N ASP A 161 17.68 -8.40 2.94
CA ASP A 161 18.94 -9.04 3.29
C ASP A 161 18.98 -9.32 4.79
N PHE A 162 19.73 -10.36 5.16
CA PHE A 162 19.77 -10.87 6.53
C PHE A 162 21.21 -10.88 7.06
N THR A 163 21.38 -10.54 8.32
CA THR A 163 22.64 -10.68 9.04
C THR A 163 22.98 -12.17 9.25
N PRO A 164 24.23 -12.51 9.64
CA PRO A 164 24.58 -13.89 10.00
C PRO A 164 23.76 -14.48 11.17
N THR A 165 23.16 -13.64 12.02
CA THR A 165 22.28 -14.07 13.11
C THR A 165 20.86 -14.35 12.65
N GLY A 166 20.48 -13.86 11.47
CA GLY A 166 19.14 -13.99 10.87
C GLY A 166 18.26 -12.75 10.99
N ASP A 167 18.77 -11.67 11.59
CA ASP A 167 18.06 -10.39 11.67
C ASP A 167 18.04 -9.69 10.31
N VAL A 168 17.08 -8.80 10.09
CA VAL A 168 16.88 -8.13 8.81
C VAL A 168 17.79 -6.91 8.73
N GLU A 169 18.76 -6.96 7.83
CA GLU A 169 19.72 -5.87 7.58
C GLU A 169 19.17 -4.86 6.55
N THR A 170 18.48 -5.37 5.52
CA THR A 170 17.75 -4.55 4.54
C THR A 170 16.28 -4.93 4.58
N PHE A 171 15.41 -3.96 4.87
CA PHE A 171 13.97 -4.19 4.94
C PHE A 171 13.29 -3.68 3.67
N HIS A 172 12.81 -4.60 2.83
CA HIS A 172 12.05 -4.26 1.64
C HIS A 172 11.06 -5.37 1.31
N ILE A 173 9.79 -5.11 1.62
CA ILE A 173 8.68 -5.99 1.27
C ILE A 173 7.98 -5.49 0.00
N GLU A 174 7.42 -6.41 -0.78
CA GLU A 174 6.59 -6.09 -1.94
C GLU A 174 5.29 -6.89 -1.86
N ASN A 175 4.17 -6.23 -1.61
CA ASN A 175 2.84 -6.83 -1.72
C ASN A 175 2.37 -6.78 -3.17
N ARG A 176 1.99 -7.94 -3.72
CA ARG A 176 1.64 -8.15 -5.14
C ARG A 176 0.21 -8.65 -5.32
N ILE A 177 -0.63 -8.47 -4.30
CA ILE A 177 -2.00 -8.99 -4.28
C ILE A 177 -2.92 -8.14 -5.16
N ALA A 178 -2.74 -6.83 -5.17
CA ALA A 178 -3.73 -5.91 -5.74
C ALA A 178 -3.93 -6.06 -7.26
N ASP A 179 -5.20 -6.14 -7.67
CA ASP A 179 -5.58 -6.02 -9.08
C ASP A 179 -5.44 -4.57 -9.55
N GLY A 180 -5.53 -4.34 -10.86
CA GLY A 180 -5.61 -2.99 -11.41
C GLY A 180 -6.83 -2.23 -10.87
N CYS A 181 -6.59 -1.04 -10.34
CA CYS A 181 -7.60 -0.14 -9.79
C CYS A 181 -7.41 1.27 -10.36
N LEU A 182 -8.52 1.98 -10.62
CA LEU A 182 -8.52 3.37 -11.09
C LEU A 182 -9.13 4.35 -10.07
N SER A 183 -9.38 3.90 -8.83
CA SER A 183 -9.78 4.77 -7.72
C SER A 183 -8.56 5.18 -6.92
N PRO A 184 -8.14 6.46 -6.92
CA PRO A 184 -7.06 6.95 -6.08
C PRO A 184 -7.28 6.68 -4.60
N ALA A 185 -8.52 6.77 -4.10
CA ALA A 185 -8.84 6.51 -2.71
C ALA A 185 -8.59 5.06 -2.31
N VAL A 186 -9.00 4.10 -3.14
CA VAL A 186 -8.78 2.66 -2.89
C VAL A 186 -7.29 2.32 -2.85
N ILE A 187 -6.52 2.84 -3.81
CA ILE A 187 -5.07 2.63 -3.90
C ILE A 187 -4.37 3.21 -2.66
N THR A 188 -4.79 4.41 -2.24
CA THR A 188 -4.25 5.08 -1.05
C THR A 188 -4.57 4.29 0.20
N ALA A 189 -5.83 3.89 0.39
CA ALA A 189 -6.24 3.08 1.52
C ALA A 189 -5.48 1.75 1.61
N TRP A 190 -5.19 1.13 0.46
CA TRP A 190 -4.38 -0.08 0.40
C TRP A 190 -2.92 0.15 0.80
N ALA A 191 -2.31 1.27 0.38
CA ALA A 191 -0.98 1.64 0.83
C ALA A 191 -0.93 1.82 2.36
N MET A 192 -1.95 2.46 2.94
CA MET A 192 -2.08 2.60 4.39
C MET A 192 -2.24 1.25 5.08
N LEU A 193 -3.02 0.31 4.52
CA LEU A 193 -3.13 -1.06 5.04
C LEU A 193 -1.78 -1.80 5.02
N CYS A 194 -1.05 -1.75 3.90
CA CYS A 194 0.27 -2.38 3.79
C CYS A 194 1.23 -1.89 4.86
N TYR A 195 1.25 -0.57 5.13
CA TYR A 195 2.05 0.01 6.20
C TYR A 195 1.53 -0.37 7.59
N ALA A 196 0.22 -0.30 7.82
CA ALA A 196 -0.41 -0.69 9.08
C ALA A 196 -0.10 -2.15 9.45
N MET A 197 -0.05 -3.06 8.48
CA MET A 197 0.38 -4.45 8.70
C MET A 197 1.81 -4.56 9.22
N VAL A 198 2.75 -3.74 8.72
CA VAL A 198 4.12 -3.69 9.22
C VAL A 198 4.14 -3.18 10.66
N MET A 199 3.43 -2.09 10.95
CA MET A 199 3.34 -1.53 12.30
C MET A 199 2.69 -2.52 13.29
N LYS A 200 1.68 -3.25 12.83
CA LYS A 200 1.07 -4.32 13.63
C LYS A 200 2.05 -5.45 13.91
N ALA A 201 2.84 -5.86 12.91
CA ALA A 201 3.86 -6.89 13.09
C ALA A 201 4.88 -6.50 14.15
N VAL A 202 5.35 -5.25 14.16
CA VAL A 202 6.26 -4.71 15.19
C VAL A 202 5.66 -4.87 16.58
N ARG A 203 4.38 -4.54 16.76
CA ARG A 203 3.68 -4.67 18.05
C ARG A 203 3.54 -6.13 18.47
N LEU A 204 3.14 -7.00 17.54
CA LEU A 204 2.97 -8.44 17.81
C LEU A 204 4.28 -9.11 18.22
N SER A 205 5.42 -8.64 17.72
CA SER A 205 6.74 -9.23 18.00
C SER A 205 7.14 -9.19 19.47
N GLN A 206 6.47 -8.38 20.30
CA GLN A 206 6.66 -8.39 21.75
C GLN A 206 6.07 -9.64 22.42
N TYR A 207 5.15 -10.35 21.75
CA TYR A 207 4.40 -11.48 22.29
C TYR A 207 4.77 -12.83 21.65
N GLY A 208 5.70 -12.84 20.69
CA GLY A 208 6.08 -14.03 19.94
C GLY A 208 5.61 -13.99 18.48
N VAL A 209 5.65 -15.16 17.83
CA VAL A 209 5.22 -15.31 16.44
C VAL A 209 3.74 -15.69 16.40
N MET A 210 2.95 -14.94 15.64
CA MET A 210 1.51 -15.13 15.49
C MET A 210 1.18 -16.47 14.83
N GLU A 211 0.14 -17.16 15.30
CA GLU A 211 -0.46 -18.30 14.60
C GLU A 211 -1.44 -17.85 13.52
N VAL A 212 -1.56 -18.62 12.44
CA VAL A 212 -2.41 -18.26 11.29
C VAL A 212 -3.89 -18.56 11.54
N GLY A 213 -4.21 -19.46 12.46
CA GLY A 213 -5.57 -19.88 12.78
C GLY A 213 -5.61 -21.36 13.17
N ASP A 214 -6.79 -21.82 13.54
CA ASP A 214 -7.04 -23.21 13.89
C ASP A 214 -7.34 -24.08 12.65
N GLN A 215 -7.76 -25.33 12.91
CA GLN A 215 -8.10 -26.28 11.86
C GLN A 215 -9.37 -25.89 11.10
N GLU A 216 -10.34 -25.26 11.76
CA GLU A 216 -11.59 -24.82 11.15
C GLU A 216 -11.32 -23.69 10.15
N PHE A 217 -10.58 -22.67 10.58
CA PHE A 217 -10.12 -21.58 9.73
C PHE A 217 -9.33 -22.08 8.51
N THR A 218 -8.44 -23.05 8.74
CA THR A 218 -7.65 -23.68 7.66
C THR A 218 -8.54 -24.39 6.64
N ASN A 219 -9.61 -25.05 7.09
CA ASN A 219 -10.53 -25.75 6.19
C ASN A 219 -11.34 -24.75 5.36
N GLN A 220 -11.88 -23.70 5.98
CA GLN A 220 -12.62 -22.63 5.28
C GLN A 220 -11.74 -21.91 4.25
N THR A 221 -10.48 -21.62 4.60
CA THR A 221 -9.51 -21.00 3.69
C THR A 221 -9.26 -21.89 2.46
N LYS A 222 -9.07 -23.21 2.65
CA LYS A 222 -8.88 -24.16 1.55
C LYS A 222 -10.11 -24.31 0.67
N GLU A 223 -11.30 -24.19 1.25
CA GLU A 223 -12.57 -24.23 0.50
C GLU A 223 -12.77 -22.97 -0.34
N ALA A 224 -12.48 -21.78 0.21
CA ALA A 224 -12.69 -20.51 -0.47
C ALA A 224 -11.65 -20.20 -1.56
N MET A 225 -10.39 -20.63 -1.36
CA MET A 225 -9.27 -20.25 -2.23
C MET A 225 -9.49 -20.60 -3.73
N PRO A 226 -9.95 -21.80 -4.11
CA PRO A 226 -10.21 -22.14 -5.51
C PRO A 226 -11.26 -21.25 -6.17
N HIS A 227 -12.20 -20.71 -5.41
CA HIS A 227 -13.30 -19.90 -5.93
C HIS A 227 -12.97 -18.41 -6.04
N LEU A 228 -11.86 -17.94 -5.47
CA LEU A 228 -11.47 -16.53 -5.51
C LEU A 228 -10.30 -16.26 -6.45
N ILE A 229 -9.29 -17.14 -6.45
CA ILE A 229 -8.02 -16.88 -7.14
C ILE A 229 -7.58 -17.99 -8.11
N ASP A 230 -8.21 -19.16 -8.13
CA ASP A 230 -7.85 -20.17 -9.13
C ASP A 230 -8.44 -19.83 -10.51
N GLY A 231 -7.82 -20.30 -11.58
CA GLY A 231 -8.10 -19.85 -12.95
C GLY A 231 -8.67 -20.97 -13.81
N GLY A 232 -9.65 -20.64 -14.65
CA GLY A 232 -10.36 -21.59 -15.49
C GLY A 232 -9.55 -22.24 -16.64
N ARG A 233 -8.29 -21.86 -16.88
CA ARG A 233 -7.43 -22.45 -17.95
C ARG A 233 -6.00 -22.72 -17.48
N ARG A 234 -5.35 -23.77 -18.04
CA ARG A 234 -4.06 -24.32 -17.56
C ARG A 234 -2.78 -23.67 -18.16
N GLY A 235 -2.87 -22.67 -19.04
CA GLY A 235 -1.74 -22.12 -19.80
C GLY A 235 -1.43 -20.65 -19.50
N TRP A 236 -0.16 -20.22 -19.68
CA TRP A 236 0.28 -18.82 -19.47
C TRP A 236 -0.16 -17.83 -20.57
N ASP A 237 -0.68 -18.37 -21.67
CA ASP A 237 -1.11 -17.71 -22.90
C ASP A 237 -2.60 -17.32 -22.92
N GLY A 238 -3.35 -17.70 -21.88
CA GLY A 238 -4.78 -17.45 -21.76
C GLY A 238 -5.15 -16.16 -21.02
N SER A 239 -6.46 -16.01 -20.77
CA SER A 239 -6.99 -15.02 -19.84
C SER A 239 -6.25 -15.10 -18.50
N ARG A 240 -5.96 -13.95 -17.90
CA ARG A 240 -5.38 -13.86 -16.55
C ARG A 240 -6.44 -13.68 -15.47
N HIS A 241 -7.72 -13.86 -15.78
CA HIS A 241 -8.78 -13.88 -14.78
C HIS A 241 -8.80 -15.19 -13.99
N ALA A 242 -9.12 -15.09 -12.70
CA ALA A 242 -9.58 -16.21 -11.91
C ALA A 242 -11.01 -16.61 -12.32
N ASP A 243 -11.37 -17.88 -12.19
CA ASP A 243 -12.74 -18.35 -12.31
C ASP A 243 -13.41 -18.22 -10.94
N THR A 244 -14.29 -17.23 -10.81
CA THR A 244 -15.01 -16.94 -9.56
C THR A 244 -16.48 -17.31 -9.62
N SER A 245 -16.89 -18.15 -10.57
CA SER A 245 -18.28 -18.61 -10.72
C SER A 245 -18.84 -19.31 -9.47
N GLY A 246 -17.97 -19.95 -8.68
CA GLY A 246 -18.32 -20.64 -7.43
C GLY A 246 -18.22 -19.80 -6.16
N ILE A 247 -17.97 -18.49 -6.23
CA ILE A 247 -17.62 -17.66 -5.07
C ILE A 247 -18.76 -17.51 -4.04
N GLY A 248 -20.02 -17.72 -4.44
CA GLY A 248 -21.20 -17.34 -3.67
C GLY A 248 -21.24 -17.88 -2.23
N THR A 249 -20.83 -19.14 -2.01
CA THR A 249 -20.82 -19.74 -0.66
C THR A 249 -19.69 -19.21 0.22
N SER A 250 -18.62 -18.68 -0.37
CA SER A 250 -17.44 -18.17 0.33
C SER A 250 -17.54 -16.67 0.68
N ILE A 251 -18.44 -15.91 0.05
CA ILE A 251 -18.59 -14.46 0.29
C ILE A 251 -18.74 -14.10 1.77
N PRO A 252 -19.61 -14.76 2.57
CA PRO A 252 -19.76 -14.43 3.99
C PRO A 252 -18.45 -14.60 4.78
N PHE A 253 -17.69 -15.67 4.51
CA PHE A 253 -16.38 -15.91 5.12
C PHE A 253 -15.35 -14.85 4.71
N LEU A 254 -15.32 -14.48 3.42
CA LEU A 254 -14.40 -13.45 2.91
C LEU A 254 -14.70 -12.07 3.50
N ARG A 255 -15.98 -11.70 3.59
CA ARG A 255 -16.40 -10.44 4.25
C ARG A 255 -16.00 -10.42 5.71
N GLU A 256 -16.29 -11.49 6.44
CA GLU A 256 -16.00 -11.55 7.87
C GLU A 256 -14.51 -11.47 8.17
N THR A 257 -13.69 -12.28 7.50
CA THR A 257 -12.24 -12.27 7.69
C THR A 257 -11.60 -10.97 7.21
N SER A 258 -12.16 -10.32 6.18
CA SER A 258 -11.71 -8.99 5.73
C SER A 258 -12.04 -7.90 6.75
N ARG A 259 -13.23 -7.93 7.35
CA ARG A 259 -13.57 -7.03 8.46
C ARG A 259 -12.68 -7.28 9.67
N GLU A 260 -12.39 -8.54 9.99
CA GLU A 260 -11.47 -8.91 11.06
C GLU A 260 -10.08 -8.30 10.84
N LEU A 261 -9.50 -8.43 9.62
CA LEU A 261 -8.23 -7.79 9.27
C LEU A 261 -8.27 -6.28 9.49
N VAL A 262 -9.27 -5.59 8.93
CA VAL A 262 -9.34 -4.12 9.00
C VAL A 262 -9.55 -3.66 10.45
N GLN A 263 -10.36 -4.37 11.23
CA GLN A 263 -10.56 -4.09 12.66
C GLN A 263 -9.29 -4.34 13.48
N LEU A 264 -8.55 -5.41 13.18
CA LEU A 264 -7.27 -5.71 13.83
C LEU A 264 -6.26 -4.55 13.65
N LEU A 265 -6.29 -3.90 12.49
CA LEU A 265 -5.42 -2.78 12.11
C LEU A 265 -6.01 -1.40 12.43
N LYS A 266 -7.21 -1.32 13.00
CA LYS A 266 -7.86 -0.04 13.33
C LYS A 266 -6.96 0.91 14.13
N PRO A 267 -6.22 0.47 15.18
CA PRO A 267 -5.36 1.37 15.95
C PRO A 267 -4.26 2.04 15.11
N GLU A 268 -3.78 1.36 14.07
CA GLU A 268 -2.77 1.86 13.15
C GLU A 268 -3.42 2.74 12.07
N LEU A 269 -4.57 2.33 11.53
CA LEU A 269 -5.27 3.02 10.43
C LEU A 269 -5.99 4.31 10.85
N TYR A 270 -6.38 4.45 12.12
CA TYR A 270 -7.20 5.58 12.58
C TYR A 270 -6.54 6.95 12.38
N ASN A 271 -5.21 7.00 12.38
CA ASN A 271 -4.44 8.23 12.17
C ASN A 271 -3.99 8.41 10.71
N MET A 272 -4.48 7.58 9.78
CA MET A 272 -4.07 7.58 8.36
C MET A 272 -5.21 8.08 7.46
N GLY A 273 -5.91 9.13 7.91
CA GLY A 273 -7.07 9.69 7.21
C GLY A 273 -8.25 8.71 7.14
N PRO A 274 -9.06 8.74 6.05
CA PRO A 274 -10.24 7.89 5.92
C PRO A 274 -9.96 6.43 5.57
N ALA A 275 -8.68 5.99 5.57
CA ALA A 275 -8.27 4.65 5.18
C ALA A 275 -9.06 3.55 5.90
N PHE A 276 -9.27 3.66 7.21
CA PHE A 276 -10.03 2.66 7.98
C PHE A 276 -11.45 2.47 7.42
N ASN A 277 -12.18 3.55 7.17
CA ASN A 277 -13.56 3.49 6.72
C ASN A 277 -13.66 2.95 5.29
N ILE A 278 -12.78 3.42 4.40
CA ILE A 278 -12.73 2.94 3.01
C ILE A 278 -12.40 1.44 2.97
N LEU A 279 -11.44 0.97 3.78
CA LEU A 279 -11.10 -0.44 3.86
C LEU A 279 -12.24 -1.29 4.45
N MET A 280 -13.00 -0.76 5.42
CA MET A 280 -14.19 -1.43 5.94
C MET A 280 -15.28 -1.58 4.87
N ASP A 281 -15.49 -0.55 4.05
CA ASP A 281 -16.44 -0.61 2.94
C ASP A 281 -16.00 -1.59 1.84
N LEU A 282 -14.69 -1.64 1.56
CA LEU A 282 -14.11 -2.62 0.62
C LEU A 282 -14.15 -4.04 1.17
N ALA A 283 -14.01 -4.24 2.49
CA ALA A 283 -14.15 -5.54 3.13
C ALA A 283 -15.57 -6.10 2.95
N GLU A 284 -16.60 -5.26 2.99
CA GLU A 284 -17.98 -5.68 2.74
C GLU A 284 -18.27 -5.84 1.24
N ARG A 285 -17.93 -4.81 0.45
CA ARG A 285 -18.26 -4.74 -0.97
C ARG A 285 -17.06 -4.18 -1.75
N PRO A 286 -16.11 -5.05 -2.18
CA PRO A 286 -14.92 -4.61 -2.88
C PRO A 286 -15.24 -4.08 -4.28
N CYS A 287 -14.25 -3.43 -4.90
CA CYS A 287 -14.41 -2.84 -6.23
C CYS A 287 -14.96 -3.85 -7.25
N SER A 288 -14.49 -5.10 -7.22
CA SER A 288 -14.96 -6.12 -8.17
C SER A 288 -16.47 -6.39 -8.12
N ILE A 289 -17.04 -6.44 -6.92
CA ILE A 289 -18.49 -6.62 -6.73
C ILE A 289 -19.23 -5.39 -7.24
N ARG A 290 -18.79 -4.18 -6.84
CA ARG A 290 -19.36 -2.91 -7.32
C ARG A 290 -19.38 -2.83 -8.84
N ARG A 291 -18.27 -3.19 -9.48
CA ARG A 291 -18.15 -3.20 -10.95
C ARG A 291 -19.02 -4.25 -11.60
N SER A 292 -19.13 -5.45 -11.02
CA SER A 292 -20.04 -6.49 -11.51
C SER A 292 -21.52 -6.10 -11.44
N GLU A 293 -21.85 -5.18 -10.53
CA GLU A 293 -23.18 -4.57 -10.37
C GLU A 293 -23.41 -3.35 -11.29
N GLY A 294 -22.37 -2.93 -12.03
CA GLY A 294 -22.44 -1.86 -13.02
C GLY A 294 -21.87 -0.50 -12.56
N ASP A 295 -21.23 -0.42 -11.39
CA ASP A 295 -20.62 0.82 -10.93
C ASP A 295 -19.38 1.19 -11.77
N SER A 296 -19.29 2.46 -12.17
CA SER A 296 -18.09 3.03 -12.78
C SER A 296 -17.03 3.33 -11.73
N TRP A 297 -15.77 3.51 -12.14
CA TRP A 297 -14.70 3.92 -11.24
C TRP A 297 -14.97 5.27 -10.57
N ASP A 298 -15.55 6.23 -11.30
CA ASP A 298 -15.93 7.53 -10.75
C ASP A 298 -16.99 7.40 -9.66
N LYS A 299 -17.98 6.52 -9.85
CA LYS A 299 -18.99 6.24 -8.83
C LYS A 299 -18.38 5.56 -7.62
N ILE A 300 -17.48 4.60 -7.82
CA ILE A 300 -16.77 3.93 -6.71
C ILE A 300 -15.95 4.93 -5.90
N GLU A 301 -15.25 5.84 -6.57
CA GLU A 301 -14.47 6.90 -5.93
C GLU A 301 -15.37 7.86 -5.12
N ASP A 302 -16.48 8.36 -5.69
CA ASP A 302 -17.41 9.25 -4.97
C ASP A 302 -18.12 8.53 -3.82
N ASP A 303 -18.52 7.27 -3.99
CA ASP A 303 -19.16 6.48 -2.93
C ASP A 303 -18.22 6.25 -1.74
N LEU A 304 -16.94 5.96 -2.00
CA LEU A 304 -15.96 5.62 -0.96
C LEU A 304 -15.30 6.86 -0.33
N TYR A 305 -14.96 7.87 -1.14
CA TYR A 305 -14.18 9.02 -0.70
C TYR A 305 -14.92 10.36 -0.79
N GLY A 306 -15.97 10.45 -1.61
CA GLY A 306 -16.77 11.68 -1.77
C GLY A 306 -17.28 12.30 -0.46
N PRO A 307 -17.73 11.53 0.55
CA PRO A 307 -18.07 12.10 1.86
C PRO A 307 -16.90 12.83 2.53
N TYR A 308 -15.70 12.24 2.51
CA TYR A 308 -14.50 12.81 3.13
C TYR A 308 -13.95 13.99 2.34
N ALA A 309 -13.97 13.92 1.00
CA ALA A 309 -13.57 15.03 0.14
C ALA A 309 -14.48 16.26 0.32
N LYS A 310 -15.77 16.05 0.61
CA LYS A 310 -16.73 17.13 0.92
C LYS A 310 -16.51 17.73 2.30
N GLU A 311 -16.15 16.92 3.29
CA GLU A 311 -15.75 17.40 4.61
C GLU A 311 -14.42 18.17 4.56
N GLU A 312 -13.43 17.68 3.82
CA GLU A 312 -12.15 18.38 3.58
C GLU A 312 -12.33 19.66 2.77
N SER A 313 -13.21 19.69 1.75
CA SER A 313 -13.47 20.95 1.01
C SER A 313 -14.33 21.95 1.81
N GLN A 314 -14.97 21.52 2.89
CA GLN A 314 -15.63 22.42 3.86
C GLN A 314 -14.67 22.85 4.99
N HIS A 315 -13.63 22.06 5.25
CA HIS A 315 -12.53 22.31 6.17
C HIS A 315 -11.22 22.26 5.40
N ASP A 316 -11.07 23.24 4.53
CA ASP A 316 -9.90 23.47 3.69
C ASP A 316 -8.77 23.89 4.67
N TYR A 317 -8.17 22.89 5.31
CA TYR A 317 -7.27 23.04 6.46
C TYR A 317 -5.87 22.69 5.98
N VAL A 318 -4.97 23.67 6.05
CA VAL A 318 -3.55 23.41 5.81
C VAL A 318 -3.05 22.49 6.92
N SER A 319 -2.48 21.34 6.55
CA SER A 319 -1.91 20.40 7.50
C SER A 319 -0.82 21.10 8.32
N GLU A 320 -1.07 21.28 9.62
CA GLU A 320 -0.09 21.85 10.55
C GLU A 320 1.25 21.11 10.47
N GLU A 321 1.21 19.79 10.22
CA GLU A 321 2.41 18.96 10.09
C GLU A 321 3.26 19.31 8.86
N GLU A 322 2.65 19.68 7.74
CA GLU A 322 3.37 20.10 6.52
C GLU A 322 4.08 21.45 6.73
N VAL A 323 3.41 22.39 7.41
CA VAL A 323 4.01 23.69 7.77
C VAL A 323 5.14 23.47 8.78
N ARG A 324 4.95 22.63 9.80
CA ARG A 324 5.98 22.32 10.80
C ARG A 324 7.19 21.64 10.20
N GLU A 325 7.00 20.78 9.21
CA GLU A 325 8.12 20.19 8.47
C GLU A 325 8.97 21.25 7.76
N LEU A 326 8.33 22.21 7.08
CA LEU A 326 9.07 23.29 6.39
C LEU A 326 9.87 24.14 7.38
N ILE A 327 9.34 24.34 8.59
CA ILE A 327 10.05 25.01 9.68
C ILE A 327 11.24 24.16 10.16
N ASP A 328 10.99 22.91 10.56
CA ASP A 328 11.98 22.05 11.19
C ASP A 328 13.12 21.67 10.22
N LEU A 329 12.84 21.58 8.92
CA LEU A 329 13.83 21.30 7.88
C LEU A 329 14.48 22.56 7.28
N ALA A 330 14.09 23.75 7.75
CA ALA A 330 14.50 25.02 7.15
C ALA A 330 14.27 25.05 5.63
N GLY A 331 13.12 24.52 5.19
CA GLY A 331 12.78 24.35 3.77
C GLY A 331 12.59 25.67 3.02
N ILE A 332 12.21 26.73 3.74
CA ILE A 332 12.08 28.10 3.25
C ILE A 332 12.76 29.02 4.27
N VAL A 333 13.73 29.80 3.81
CA VAL A 333 14.59 30.70 4.58
C VAL A 333 14.89 31.96 3.76
N GLU A 334 15.56 32.93 4.37
CA GLU A 334 15.95 34.21 3.75
C GLU A 334 14.75 35.05 3.25
N CYS A 335 13.56 34.83 3.84
CA CYS A 335 12.42 35.70 3.61
C CYS A 335 12.53 36.99 4.44
N ASP A 336 12.12 38.11 3.86
CA ASP A 336 12.22 39.43 4.50
C ASP A 336 11.30 39.57 5.72
N ASP A 337 10.16 38.87 5.72
CA ASP A 337 9.19 38.86 6.82
C ASP A 337 8.31 37.59 6.82
N VAL A 338 7.49 37.45 7.88
CA VAL A 338 6.57 36.33 8.06
C VAL A 338 5.55 36.25 6.92
N CYS A 339 5.07 37.38 6.39
CA CYS A 339 4.06 37.39 5.32
C CYS A 339 4.64 36.77 4.05
N THR A 340 5.84 37.22 3.66
CA THR A 340 6.58 36.68 2.51
C THR A 340 6.86 35.19 2.69
N TRP A 341 7.24 34.78 3.92
CA TRP A 341 7.45 33.37 4.22
C TRP A 341 6.18 32.53 4.06
N VAL A 342 5.03 33.04 4.51
CA VAL A 342 3.73 32.37 4.36
C VAL A 342 3.32 32.24 2.89
N GLU A 343 3.58 33.26 2.08
CA GLU A 343 3.35 33.21 0.62
C GLU A 343 4.19 32.12 -0.05
N GLU A 344 5.48 32.05 0.28
CA GLU A 344 6.39 31.01 -0.23
C GLU A 344 5.97 29.62 0.24
N VAL A 345 5.51 29.48 1.50
CA VAL A 345 4.99 28.20 2.02
C VAL A 345 3.72 27.79 1.30
N ALA A 346 2.77 28.71 1.09
CA ALA A 346 1.55 28.45 0.36
C ALA A 346 1.84 28.03 -1.09
N ALA A 347 2.78 28.72 -1.76
CA ALA A 347 3.23 28.36 -3.09
C ALA A 347 3.93 26.99 -3.12
N ASN A 348 4.77 26.70 -2.13
CA ASN A 348 5.50 25.44 -2.02
C ASN A 348 4.57 24.24 -1.79
N LEU A 349 3.59 24.41 -0.91
CA LEU A 349 2.59 23.38 -0.59
C LEU A 349 1.46 23.31 -1.63
N GLY A 350 1.33 24.31 -2.51
CA GLY A 350 0.21 24.43 -3.43
C GLY A 350 -1.14 24.65 -2.72
N GLN A 351 -1.11 25.31 -1.57
CA GLN A 351 -2.25 25.49 -0.66
C GLN A 351 -2.78 26.94 -0.72
N ASN A 352 -3.99 27.15 -0.21
CA ASN A 352 -4.57 28.49 -0.13
C ASN A 352 -3.82 29.35 0.91
N LEU A 353 -3.42 30.56 0.51
CA LEU A 353 -2.65 31.49 1.34
C LEU A 353 -3.31 31.76 2.70
N GLN A 354 -4.61 32.04 2.74
CA GLN A 354 -5.32 32.40 3.98
C GLN A 354 -5.34 31.26 5.00
N GLN A 355 -5.29 30.03 4.54
CA GLN A 355 -5.27 28.86 5.42
C GLN A 355 -3.88 28.64 5.98
N VAL A 356 -2.84 28.83 5.17
CA VAL A 356 -1.45 28.77 5.65
C VAL A 356 -1.23 29.88 6.67
N GLU A 357 -1.72 31.09 6.42
CA GLU A 357 -1.72 32.19 7.38
C GLU A 357 -2.36 31.77 8.70
N GLY A 358 -3.59 31.24 8.67
CA GLY A 358 -4.29 30.80 9.90
C GLY A 358 -3.55 29.70 10.67
N THR A 359 -2.95 28.73 9.97
CA THR A 359 -2.14 27.67 10.59
C THR A 359 -0.87 28.25 11.21
N VAL A 360 -0.19 29.16 10.51
CA VAL A 360 1.03 29.83 11.00
C VAL A 360 0.73 30.72 12.20
N GLU A 361 -0.37 31.46 12.20
CA GLU A 361 -0.84 32.23 13.34
C GLU A 361 -1.08 31.33 14.55
N SER A 362 -1.73 30.17 14.35
CA SER A 362 -1.94 29.18 15.40
C SER A 362 -0.62 28.67 15.98
N LEU A 363 0.34 28.33 15.12
CA LEU A 363 1.69 27.89 15.53
C LEU A 363 2.43 28.96 16.34
N LEU A 364 2.40 30.22 15.89
CA LEU A 364 2.97 31.36 16.61
C LEU A 364 2.27 31.57 17.96
N SER A 365 0.95 31.48 17.99
CA SER A 365 0.14 31.66 19.21
C SER A 365 0.44 30.58 20.26
N SER A 366 0.81 29.37 19.83
CA SER A 366 1.20 28.27 20.72
C SER A 366 2.48 28.54 21.53
N ARG A 367 3.25 29.58 21.17
CA ARG A 367 4.56 29.94 21.73
C ARG A 367 5.63 28.85 21.62
N ARG A 368 5.43 27.84 20.77
CA ARG A 368 6.45 26.84 20.41
C ARG A 368 7.28 27.24 19.20
N TYR A 369 6.83 28.27 18.49
CA TYR A 369 7.44 28.78 17.27
C TYR A 369 7.59 30.29 17.38
N ARG A 370 8.63 30.84 16.74
CA ARG A 370 8.84 32.28 16.61
C ARG A 370 9.50 32.62 15.28
N TRP A 371 9.28 33.84 14.81
CA TRP A 371 10.04 34.40 13.69
C TRP A 371 11.51 34.65 14.08
N SER A 372 12.42 34.37 13.15
CA SER A 372 13.85 34.65 13.26
C SER A 372 14.32 35.52 12.11
N GLU A 373 14.49 36.81 12.38
CA GLU A 373 15.04 37.78 11.40
C GLU A 373 16.40 37.36 10.84
N ALA A 374 17.23 36.71 11.67
CA ALA A 374 18.57 36.29 11.25
C ALA A 374 18.56 35.16 10.22
N ILE A 375 17.48 34.39 10.17
CA ILE A 375 17.32 33.24 9.26
C ILE A 375 16.33 33.59 8.13
N GLY A 376 15.43 34.56 8.36
CA GLY A 376 14.30 34.83 7.46
C GLY A 376 13.32 33.67 7.42
N SER A 377 13.02 33.07 8.58
CA SER A 377 12.12 31.91 8.70
C SER A 377 11.53 31.78 10.11
N LEU A 378 10.47 30.98 10.24
CA LEU A 378 9.99 30.51 11.54
C LEU A 378 10.95 29.45 12.09
N ILE A 379 11.16 29.47 13.40
CA ILE A 379 11.96 28.49 14.13
C ILE A 379 11.23 28.02 15.37
N THR A 380 11.59 26.82 15.86
CA THR A 380 11.17 26.35 17.18
C THR A 380 11.87 27.15 18.28
N THR A 381 11.13 27.50 19.34
CA THR A 381 11.63 28.24 20.52
C THR A 381 12.43 27.39 21.48
#